data_AF-A0A962RRM4-F1
#
_entry.id   AF-A0A962RRM4-F1
#
_cell.length_a   1.000
_cell.length_b   1.000
_cell.length_c   1.000
_cell.angle_alpha   90.00
_cell.angle_beta   90.00
_cell.angle_gamma   90.00
#
_symmetry.space_group_name_H-M   'P 1'
#
loop_
_entity.id
_entity.type
_entity.pdbx_description
1 polymer ?
#
loop_
_entity_poly.entity_id
_entity_poly.type
_entity_poly.pdbx_seq_one_letter_code
_entity_poly.pdbx_strand_id
1 'polypeptide(L)' 'MSNASPMNRLLDDLLVLDLTRFLSGPYCTLLLAGMGAQVVKVDDPRVGDLTAAAPPYAGTEAVDFERTDPQA' A
#
# COMPACT_ATOMS: atom_id res chain seq x y z
N MET A 1 -1.70 -30.90 10.63
CA MET A 1 -0.74 -29.96 10.02
C MET A 1 -1.35 -29.47 8.72
N SER A 2 -1.91 -28.25 8.67
CA SER A 2 -2.59 -27.76 7.46
C SER A 2 -1.56 -27.40 6.39
N ASN A 3 -1.66 -28.06 5.24
CA ASN A 3 -0.93 -27.73 4.04
C ASN A 3 -1.63 -26.54 3.37
N ALA A 4 -1.21 -25.31 3.66
CA ALA A 4 -1.69 -24.16 2.92
C ALA A 4 -0.95 -24.12 1.57
N SER A 5 -1.66 -24.35 0.48
CA SER A 5 -1.18 -24.02 -0.87
C SER A 5 -0.67 -22.58 -0.90
N PRO A 6 0.39 -22.23 -1.65
CA PRO A 6 0.76 -20.83 -1.82
C PRO A 6 -0.46 -20.09 -2.36
N MET A 7 -1.00 -19.16 -1.58
CA MET A 7 -2.10 -18.32 -2.04
C MET A 7 -1.51 -17.36 -3.06
N ASN A 8 -1.50 -17.76 -4.33
CA ASN A 8 -1.33 -16.83 -5.44
C ASN A 8 -2.54 -15.89 -5.41
N ARG A 9 -2.38 -14.71 -4.83
CA ARG A 9 -3.38 -13.64 -4.93
C ARG A 9 -3.37 -13.11 -6.36
N LEU A 10 -4.45 -12.41 -6.72
CA LEU A 10 -4.72 -11.98 -8.09
C LEU A 10 -3.58 -11.14 -8.70
N LEU A 11 -2.82 -10.40 -7.88
CA LEU A 11 -1.82 -9.44 -8.32
C LEU A 11 -0.42 -9.67 -7.70
N ASP A 12 -0.10 -10.86 -7.19
CA ASP A 12 1.13 -11.13 -6.43
C ASP A 12 2.46 -10.83 -7.18
N ASP A 13 2.45 -10.80 -8.51
CA ASP A 13 3.62 -10.57 -9.36
C ASP A 13 3.72 -9.14 -9.92
N LEU A 14 2.84 -8.23 -9.47
CA LEU A 14 2.81 -6.86 -9.95
C LEU A 14 3.51 -5.89 -9.00
N LEU A 15 4.40 -5.08 -9.58
CA LEU A 15 4.94 -3.87 -8.95
C LEU A 15 4.20 -2.64 -9.46
N VAL A 16 3.63 -1.87 -8.53
CA VAL A 16 2.88 -0.64 -8.83
C VAL A 16 3.60 0.55 -8.20
N LEU A 17 3.97 1.52 -9.03
CA LEU A 17 4.47 2.82 -8.56
C LEU A 17 3.28 3.78 -8.38
N ASP A 18 3.00 4.17 -7.14
CA ASP A 18 1.93 5.09 -6.79
C ASP A 18 2.46 6.52 -6.61
N LEU A 19 2.09 7.40 -7.55
CA LEU A 19 2.38 8.84 -7.53
C LEU A 19 1.13 9.68 -7.28
N THR A 20 0.05 9.04 -6.82
CA THR A 20 -1.24 9.68 -6.60
C THR A 20 -1.29 10.38 -5.25
N ARG A 21 -2.26 11.29 -5.10
CA ARG A 21 -2.47 12.09 -3.89
C ARG A 21 -3.94 12.11 -3.51
N PHE A 22 -4.24 12.53 -2.28
CA PHE A 22 -5.59 12.64 -1.74
C PHE A 22 -6.27 11.27 -1.60
N LEU A 23 -7.51 11.11 -2.08
CA LEU A 23 -8.32 9.92 -1.75
C LEU A 23 -8.37 8.89 -2.88
N SER A 24 -8.77 9.29 -4.09
CA SER A 24 -9.13 8.32 -5.14
C SER A 24 -7.98 7.42 -5.57
N GLY A 25 -6.79 8.00 -5.73
CA GLY A 25 -5.59 7.25 -6.11
C GLY A 25 -5.09 6.34 -5.00
N PRO A 26 -4.79 6.86 -3.79
CA PRO A 26 -4.33 6.03 -2.67
C PRO A 26 -5.33 4.93 -2.27
N TYR A 27 -6.64 5.18 -2.42
CA TYR A 27 -7.65 4.15 -2.20
C TYR A 27 -7.62 3.06 -3.27
N CYS A 28 -7.44 3.44 -4.54
CA CYS A 28 -7.30 2.47 -5.63
C CYS A 28 -6.08 1.56 -5.40
N THR A 29 -4.93 2.13 -5.06
CA THR A 29 -3.69 1.37 -4.86
C THR A 29 -3.71 0.55 -3.58
N LEU A 30 -4.44 0.98 -2.53
CA LEU A 30 -4.72 0.15 -1.35
C LEU A 30 -5.45 -1.15 -1.73
N LEU A 31 -6.45 -1.08 -2.62
CA LEU A 31 -7.16 -2.28 -3.09
C LEU A 31 -6.24 -3.20 -3.91
N LEU A 32 -5.35 -2.63 -4.73
CA LEU A 32 -4.35 -3.42 -5.47
C LEU A 32 -3.41 -4.15 -4.51
N ALA A 33 -2.93 -3.49 -3.47
CA ALA A 33 -2.09 -4.09 -2.42
C ALA A 33 -2.84 -5.22 -1.68
N GLY A 34 -4.11 -5.00 -1.32
CA GLY A 34 -4.96 -6.04 -0.73
C GLY A 34 -5.13 -7.27 -1.62
N MET A 35 -5.06 -7.11 -2.94
CA MET A 35 -5.10 -8.20 -3.94
C MET A 35 -3.73 -8.82 -4.26
N GLY A 36 -2.66 -8.40 -3.58
CA GLY A 36 -1.32 -8.99 -3.69
C GLY A 36 -0.25 -8.13 -4.35
N ALA A 37 -0.61 -6.99 -4.95
CA ALA A 37 0.38 -6.15 -5.62
C ALA A 37 1.40 -5.57 -4.63
N GLN A 38 2.67 -5.53 -5.03
CA GLN A 38 3.67 -4.71 -4.35
C GLN A 38 3.48 -3.26 -4.77
N VAL A 39 3.01 -2.41 -3.85
CA VAL A 39 2.77 -0.98 -4.11
C VAL A 39 3.86 -0.15 -3.45
N VAL A 40 4.59 0.64 -4.25
CA VAL A 40 5.57 1.62 -3.77
C VAL A 40 4.99 3.00 -3.96
N LYS A 41 4.66 3.68 -2.86
CA LYS A 41 4.18 5.07 -2.87
C LYS A 41 5.34 6.04 -2.72
N VAL A 42 5.37 7.06 -3.58
CA VAL A 42 6.34 8.16 -3.52
C VAL A 42 5.59 9.45 -3.22
N ASP A 43 5.86 10.02 -2.05
CA ASP A 43 5.29 11.29 -1.61
C ASP A 43 6.34 12.40 -1.55
N ASP A 44 5.88 13.66 -1.45
CA ASP A 44 6.77 14.79 -1.19
C ASP A 44 7.48 14.57 0.17
N PRO A 45 8.81 14.60 0.23
CA PRO A 45 9.56 14.28 1.45
C PRO A 45 9.36 15.30 2.57
N ARG A 46 8.86 16.51 2.26
CA ARG A 46 8.65 17.58 3.25
C ARG A 46 7.25 17.57 3.84
N VAL A 47 6.24 17.28 3.01
CA VAL A 47 4.83 17.43 3.40
C VAL A 47 4.03 16.12 3.36
N GLY A 48 4.52 15.09 2.69
CA GLY A 48 3.80 13.83 2.51
C GLY A 48 2.50 13.97 1.71
N ASP A 49 1.61 12.98 1.87
CA ASP A 49 0.21 13.07 1.45
C ASP A 49 -0.66 13.60 2.60
N LEU A 50 -1.48 14.61 2.33
CA LEU A 50 -2.32 15.26 3.34
C LEU A 50 -3.39 14.32 3.92
N THR A 51 -3.71 13.26 3.20
CA THR A 51 -4.70 12.25 3.59
C THR A 51 -4.07 11.01 4.21
N ALA A 52 -2.74 10.93 4.36
CA ALA A 52 -2.06 9.72 4.86
C ALA A 52 -2.53 9.27 6.25
N ALA A 53 -2.99 10.20 7.09
CA ALA A 53 -3.52 9.91 8.42
C ALA A 53 -5.05 9.70 8.46
N ALA A 54 -5.75 9.87 7.33
CA ALA A 54 -7.19 9.70 7.26
C ALA A 54 -7.56 8.21 7.10
N PRO A 55 -8.70 7.72 7.62
CA PRO A 55 -9.18 6.37 7.29
C PRO A 55 -9.33 6.19 5.76
N PRO A 56 -9.14 4.97 5.21
CA PRO A 56 -9.22 3.65 5.85
C PRO A 56 -7.88 3.04 6.32
N TYR A 57 -6.80 3.83 6.41
CA TYR A 57 -5.46 3.31 6.75
C TYR A 57 -5.29 2.80 8.21
N ALA A 58 -6.37 2.54 8.95
CA ALA A 58 -6.33 2.14 10.37
C ALA A 58 -7.17 0.87 10.62
N GLY A 59 -6.52 -0.23 11.03
CA GLY A 59 -7.16 -1.49 11.42
C GLY A 59 -6.17 -2.65 11.51
N THR A 60 -6.50 -3.72 12.24
CA THR A 60 -5.62 -4.89 12.46
C THR A 60 -5.44 -5.80 11.24
N GLU A 61 -6.29 -5.63 10.21
CA GLU A 61 -6.16 -6.29 8.90
C GLU A 61 -5.95 -5.27 7.77
N ALA A 62 -5.56 -4.04 8.11
CA ALA A 62 -5.24 -3.04 7.12
C ALA A 62 -3.92 -3.38 6.43
N VAL A 63 -3.71 -2.84 5.23
CA VAL A 63 -2.43 -2.92 4.54
C VAL A 63 -1.36 -2.27 5.42
N ASP A 64 -0.33 -3.04 5.77
CA ASP A 64 0.82 -2.53 6.52
C ASP A 64 1.63 -1.56 5.66
N PHE A 65 2.05 -0.46 6.26
CA PHE A 65 2.92 0.52 5.62
C PHE A 65 4.29 0.50 6.27
N GLU A 66 5.32 0.17 5.50
CA GLU A 66 6.70 0.45 5.86
C GLU A 66 7.11 1.77 5.21
N ARG A 67 7.38 2.79 6.02
CA ARG A 67 7.98 4.03 5.53
C ARG A 67 9.49 3.94 5.68
N THR A 68 10.19 4.04 4.56
CA THR A 68 11.63 4.20 4.52
C THR A 68 11.94 5.63 4.07
N ASP A 69 12.71 6.37 4.88
CA ASP A 69 13.33 7.62 4.44
C ASP A 69 14.80 7.31 4.12
N PRO A 70 15.24 7.46 2.86
CA PRO A 70 16.64 7.23 2.49
C PRO A 70 17.63 8.17 3.20
N GLN A 71 17.16 9.25 3.83
CA GLN A 71 18.00 10.26 4.48
C GLN A 71 17.93 10.27 6.02
N ALA A 72 17.18 9.35 6.65
CA ALA A 72 17.07 9.23 8.10
C ALA A 72 18.06 8.23 8.72
#